data_AF-A0A932MWW0-F1
#
_entry.id   AF-A0A932MWW0-F1
#
_cell.length_a   1.000
_cell.length_b   1.000
_cell.length_c   1.000
_cell.angle_alpha   90.00
_cell.angle_beta   90.00
_cell.angle_gamma   90.00
#
_symmetry.space_group_name_H-M   'P 1'
#
loop_
_entity.id
_entity.type
_entity.pdbx_description
1 polymer ?
#
loop_
_entity_poly.entity_id
_entity_poly.type
_entity_poly.pdbx_seq_one_letter_code
_entity_poly.pdbx_strand_id
1 'polypeptide(L)'
;MSDARLDALSIALGLGPNADGVLEALSSLYAEIDHELAEATGELHLPCKAGCDACCHESVFVSAPELLLAVKSLWENGQSEVDRVTREMCALADRFADELELLETIEGPERDEVAERVRFRCPLLVASRCSIYRGRELNARTFGSSFDSKLGVAYGCKLTRDHLVTIG
;
A
#
# COMPACT_ATOMS: atom_id res chain seq x y z
N MET A 1 -10.96 24.18 -0.07
CA MET A 1 -10.84 24.62 -1.48
C MET A 1 -10.20 23.46 -2.18
N SER A 2 -10.93 22.77 -3.06
CA SER A 2 -10.40 21.63 -3.78
C SER A 2 -9.14 22.04 -4.56
N ASP A 3 -8.09 21.23 -4.45
CA ASP A 3 -6.90 21.39 -5.26
C ASP A 3 -7.24 20.97 -6.70
N ALA A 4 -7.24 21.94 -7.63
CA ALA A 4 -7.55 21.68 -9.04
C ALA A 4 -6.69 20.57 -9.66
N ARG A 5 -5.49 20.31 -9.11
CA ARG A 5 -4.63 19.19 -9.53
C ARG A 5 -5.18 17.85 -9.09
N LEU A 6 -5.74 17.76 -7.88
CA LEU A 6 -6.37 16.54 -7.37
C LEU A 6 -7.65 16.22 -8.14
N ASP A 7 -8.47 17.22 -8.46
CA ASP A 7 -9.68 17.00 -9.27
C ASP A 7 -9.32 16.52 -10.69
N ALA A 8 -8.29 17.10 -11.31
CA ALA A 8 -7.82 16.65 -12.61
C ALA A 8 -7.34 15.19 -12.58
N LEU A 9 -6.58 14.81 -11.55
CA LEU A 9 -6.12 13.43 -11.36
C LEU A 9 -7.30 12.47 -11.09
N SER A 10 -8.23 12.87 -10.23
CA SER A 10 -9.44 12.10 -9.92
C SER A 10 -10.27 11.80 -11.18
N ILE A 11 -10.42 12.78 -12.09
CA ILE A 11 -11.07 12.57 -13.39
C ILE A 11 -10.27 11.58 -14.24
N ALA A 12 -8.95 11.75 -14.34
CA ALA A 12 -8.08 10.86 -15.13
C ALA A 12 -8.13 9.41 -14.64
N LEU A 13 -8.36 9.21 -13.34
CA LEU A 13 -8.52 7.90 -12.70
C LEU A 13 -9.96 7.35 -12.78
N GLY A 14 -10.89 8.06 -13.42
CA GLY A 14 -12.28 7.63 -13.58
C GLY A 14 -13.16 7.80 -12.33
N LEU A 15 -12.72 8.58 -11.33
CA LEU A 15 -13.41 8.77 -10.05
C LEU A 15 -14.36 9.99 -10.05
N GLY A 16 -14.29 10.82 -11.09
CA GLY A 16 -15.08 12.04 -11.25
C GLY A 16 -14.39 13.31 -10.68
N PRO A 17 -15.08 14.46 -10.73
CA PRO A 17 -14.46 15.78 -10.47
C PRO A 17 -14.42 16.19 -8.99
N ASN A 18 -14.72 15.29 -8.05
CA ASN A 18 -14.77 15.59 -6.62
C ASN A 18 -13.72 14.79 -5.85
N ALA A 19 -12.45 15.16 -6.02
CA ALA A 19 -11.34 14.46 -5.37
C ALA A 19 -11.45 14.49 -3.84
N ASP A 20 -11.87 15.63 -3.28
CA ASP A 20 -12.05 15.81 -1.84
C ASP A 20 -13.03 14.77 -1.26
N GLY A 21 -14.19 14.57 -1.91
CA GLY A 21 -15.18 13.58 -1.46
C GLY A 21 -14.68 12.13 -1.56
N VAL A 22 -13.90 11.81 -2.60
CA VAL A 22 -13.25 10.49 -2.74
C VAL A 22 -12.25 10.25 -1.61
N LEU A 23 -11.40 11.25 -1.35
CA LEU A 23 -10.38 11.18 -0.31
C LEU A 23 -10.98 11.12 1.10
N GLU A 24 -12.08 11.84 1.35
CA GLU A 24 -12.81 11.80 2.62
C GLU A 24 -13.43 10.43 2.87
N ALA A 25 -14.07 9.84 1.85
CA ALA A 25 -14.63 8.50 1.93
C ALA A 25 -13.54 7.44 2.19
N LEU A 26 -12.43 7.50 1.46
CA LEU A 26 -11.30 6.58 1.64
C LEU A 26 -10.66 6.74 3.01
N SER A 27 -10.47 7.98 3.48
CA SER A 27 -9.88 8.27 4.79
C SER A 27 -10.76 7.76 5.92
N SER A 28 -12.08 7.89 5.79
CA SER A 28 -13.05 7.34 6.76
C SER A 28 -12.96 5.82 6.83
N LEU A 29 -12.99 5.14 5.68
CA LEU A 29 -12.82 3.68 5.60
C LEU A 29 -11.50 3.22 6.23
N TYR A 30 -10.40 3.92 5.94
CA TYR A 30 -9.10 3.57 6.50
C TYR A 30 -9.00 3.82 8.01
N ALA A 31 -9.68 4.84 8.54
CA ALA A 31 -9.74 5.07 9.97
C ALA A 31 -10.50 3.93 10.68
N GLU A 32 -11.60 3.46 10.10
CA GLU A 32 -12.35 2.29 10.60
C GLU A 32 -11.47 1.03 10.58
N ILE A 33 -10.78 0.76 9.46
CA ILE A 33 -9.88 -0.39 9.34
C ILE A 33 -8.73 -0.32 10.35
N ASP A 34 -8.07 0.84 10.47
CA ASP A 34 -6.98 1.02 11.43
C ASP A 34 -7.48 0.82 12.88
N HIS A 35 -8.72 1.22 13.19
CA HIS A 35 -9.35 1.00 14.49
C HIS A 35 -9.59 -0.50 14.76
N GLU A 36 -10.25 -1.19 13.84
CA GLU A 36 -10.56 -2.62 13.95
C GLU A 36 -9.27 -3.46 14.06
N LEU A 37 -8.24 -3.14 13.28
CA LEU A 37 -6.93 -3.80 13.38
C LEU A 37 -6.28 -3.56 14.74
N ALA A 38 -6.37 -2.34 15.28
CA ALA A 38 -5.82 -2.02 16.59
C ALA A 38 -6.54 -2.77 17.72
N GLU A 39 -7.87 -2.88 17.65
CA GLU A 39 -8.64 -3.67 18.61
C GLU A 39 -8.33 -5.17 18.51
N ALA A 40 -8.31 -5.72 17.30
CA ALA A 40 -8.08 -7.15 17.08
C ALA A 40 -6.65 -7.61 17.40
N THR A 41 -5.65 -6.73 17.29
CA THR A 41 -4.23 -7.10 17.42
C THR A 41 -3.50 -6.44 18.60
N GLY A 42 -4.20 -5.60 19.40
CA GLY A 42 -3.60 -4.79 20.45
C GLY A 42 -2.78 -5.59 21.48
N GLU A 43 -3.27 -6.77 21.87
CA GLU A 43 -2.58 -7.63 22.84
C GLU A 43 -1.38 -8.38 22.25
N LEU A 44 -1.31 -8.51 20.92
CA LEU A 44 -0.27 -9.27 20.23
C LEU A 44 1.03 -8.48 20.09
N HIS A 45 1.03 -7.17 20.34
CA HIS A 45 2.21 -6.30 20.26
C HIS A 45 2.98 -6.44 18.93
N LEU A 46 2.23 -6.51 17.81
CA LEU A 46 2.81 -6.78 16.50
C LEU A 46 3.85 -5.72 16.08
N PRO A 47 4.88 -6.11 15.31
CA PRO A 47 5.92 -5.19 14.84
C PRO A 47 5.43 -4.22 13.75
N CYS A 48 4.26 -4.47 13.15
CA CYS A 48 3.69 -3.69 12.07
C CYS A 48 3.18 -2.32 12.55
N LYS A 49 4.03 -1.30 12.47
CA LYS A 49 3.74 0.10 12.82
C LYS A 49 4.63 1.06 12.03
N ALA A 50 4.45 2.37 12.22
CA ALA A 50 5.30 3.38 11.59
C ALA A 50 6.79 3.11 11.90
N GLY A 51 7.60 2.95 10.85
CA GLY A 51 9.01 2.55 10.95
C GLY A 51 9.30 1.08 10.68
N CYS A 52 8.29 0.24 10.46
CA CYS A 52 8.44 -1.04 9.80
C CYS A 52 8.48 -0.84 8.28
N ASP A 53 9.36 -1.57 7.58
CA ASP A 53 9.54 -1.50 6.13
C ASP A 53 9.21 -2.82 5.40
N ALA A 54 8.68 -3.83 6.11
CA ALA A 54 8.45 -5.16 5.53
C ALA A 54 7.56 -5.13 4.27
N CYS A 55 6.47 -4.34 4.28
CA CYS A 55 5.60 -4.19 3.10
C CYS A 55 6.27 -3.44 1.95
N CYS A 56 7.28 -2.60 2.24
CA CYS A 56 7.99 -1.82 1.23
C CYS A 56 8.96 -2.65 0.38
N HIS A 57 9.03 -3.95 0.61
CA HIS A 57 9.83 -4.92 -0.15
C HIS A 57 8.97 -5.85 -1.02
N GLU A 58 7.65 -5.67 -1.02
CA GLU A 58 6.70 -6.43 -1.84
C GLU A 58 6.11 -5.54 -2.95
N SER A 59 5.59 -6.16 -4.01
CA SER A 59 4.67 -5.48 -4.92
C SER A 59 3.30 -5.39 -4.27
N VAL A 60 2.77 -4.18 -4.25
CA VAL A 60 1.44 -3.89 -3.73
C VAL A 60 0.61 -3.30 -4.86
N PHE A 61 -0.58 -3.86 -5.06
CA PHE A 61 -1.55 -3.30 -5.98
C PHE A 61 -2.35 -2.23 -5.26
N VAL A 62 -2.65 -1.15 -5.98
CA VAL A 62 -3.44 -0.03 -5.50
C VAL A 62 -4.64 0.17 -6.41
N SER A 63 -5.79 0.46 -5.83
CA SER A 63 -6.96 0.93 -6.57
C SER A 63 -6.81 2.42 -6.93
N ALA A 64 -7.68 2.91 -7.82
CA ALA A 64 -7.68 4.31 -8.23
C ALA A 64 -7.82 5.31 -7.06
N PRO A 65 -8.73 5.14 -6.08
CA PRO A 65 -8.80 6.02 -4.91
C PRO A 65 -7.51 6.01 -4.07
N GLU A 66 -6.86 4.85 -3.95
CA GLU A 66 -5.63 4.69 -3.18
C GLU A 66 -4.46 5.38 -3.86
N LEU A 67 -4.37 5.28 -5.20
CA LEU A 67 -3.40 6.03 -5.98
C LEU A 67 -3.59 7.54 -5.82
N LEU A 68 -4.84 8.03 -5.82
CA LEU A 68 -5.14 9.44 -5.57
C LEU A 68 -4.62 9.90 -4.19
N LEU A 69 -4.85 9.11 -3.14
CA LEU A 69 -4.34 9.40 -1.79
C LEU A 69 -2.81 9.33 -1.70
N ALA A 70 -2.18 8.34 -2.35
CA ALA A 70 -0.74 8.19 -2.38
C ALA A 70 -0.07 9.38 -3.08
N VAL A 71 -0.62 9.83 -4.22
CA VAL A 71 -0.12 11.00 -4.96
C VAL A 71 -0.30 12.29 -4.16
N LYS A 72 -1.47 12.48 -3.51
CA LYS A 72 -1.67 13.62 -2.60
C LYS A 72 -0.61 13.65 -1.50
N SER A 73 -0.38 12.51 -0.85
CA SER A 73 0.61 12.37 0.23
C SER A 73 2.04 12.61 -0.28
N LEU A 74 2.35 12.19 -1.50
CA LEU A 74 3.64 12.44 -2.13
C LEU A 74 3.83 13.93 -2.48
N TRP A 75 2.81 14.62 -2.97
CA TRP A 75 2.86 16.06 -3.24
C TRP A 75 3.14 16.88 -1.96
N GLU A 76 2.62 16.44 -0.81
CA GLU A 76 2.90 17.06 0.49
C GLU A 76 4.39 16.96 0.89
N ASN A 77 5.13 15.99 0.35
CA ASN A 77 6.59 15.83 0.57
C ASN A 77 7.44 16.76 -0.32
N GLY A 78 6.83 17.44 -1.30
CA GLY A 78 7.48 18.42 -2.16
C GLY A 78 7.99 17.88 -3.50
N GLN A 79 8.19 18.81 -4.45
CA GLN A 79 8.43 18.49 -5.87
C GLN A 79 9.68 17.61 -6.10
N SER A 80 10.76 17.80 -5.34
CA SER A 80 11.96 16.97 -5.50
C SER A 80 11.70 15.50 -5.20
N GLU A 81 10.84 15.22 -4.22
CA GLU A 81 10.47 13.85 -3.86
C GLU A 81 9.54 13.24 -4.93
N VAL A 82 8.62 14.04 -5.46
CA VAL A 82 7.77 13.67 -6.61
C VAL A 82 8.64 13.25 -7.80
N ASP A 83 9.59 14.11 -8.21
CA ASP A 83 10.45 13.86 -9.36
C ASP A 83 11.32 12.61 -9.19
N ARG A 84 11.78 12.34 -7.95
CA ARG A 84 12.54 11.14 -7.60
C ARG A 84 11.67 9.89 -7.71
N VAL A 85 10.53 9.88 -7.02
CA VAL A 85 9.61 8.74 -6.98
C VAL A 85 9.05 8.43 -8.35
N THR A 86 8.64 9.43 -9.13
CA THR A 86 8.15 9.23 -10.50
C THR A 86 9.21 8.57 -11.37
N ARG A 87 10.46 9.04 -11.32
CA ARG A 87 11.55 8.45 -12.10
C ARG A 87 11.84 7.00 -11.72
N GLU A 88 11.89 6.71 -10.42
CA GLU A 88 12.11 5.35 -9.93
C GLU A 88 10.94 4.41 -10.29
N MET A 89 9.69 4.88 -10.16
CA MET A 89 8.50 4.12 -10.53
C MET A 89 8.42 3.87 -12.03
N CYS A 90 8.74 4.85 -12.88
CA CYS A 90 8.83 4.65 -14.33
C CYS A 90 9.89 3.60 -14.69
N ALA A 91 11.08 3.67 -14.07
CA ALA A 91 12.13 2.67 -14.32
C ALA A 91 11.72 1.26 -13.86
N LEU A 92 10.91 1.14 -12.80
CA LEU A 92 10.34 -0.13 -12.36
C LEU A 92 9.26 -0.63 -13.33
N ALA A 93 8.37 0.25 -13.79
CA ALA A 93 7.35 -0.08 -14.77
C ALA A 93 7.98 -0.58 -16.09
N ASP A 94 9.03 0.10 -16.57
CA ASP A 94 9.78 -0.32 -17.76
C ASP A 94 10.47 -1.68 -17.53
N ARG A 95 11.03 -1.90 -16.34
CA ARG A 95 11.73 -3.14 -16.00
C ARG A 95 10.79 -4.36 -15.95
N PHE A 96 9.56 -4.17 -15.48
CA PHE A 96 8.58 -5.23 -15.26
C PHE A 96 7.41 -5.16 -16.25
N ALA A 97 7.60 -4.52 -17.41
CA ALA A 97 6.51 -4.28 -18.37
C ALA A 97 5.78 -5.57 -18.75
N ASP A 98 6.52 -6.62 -19.10
CA ASP A 98 5.96 -7.92 -19.51
C ASP A 98 5.21 -8.60 -18.35
N GLU A 99 5.78 -8.60 -17.13
CA GLU A 99 5.12 -9.20 -15.98
C GLU A 99 3.87 -8.43 -15.54
N LEU A 100 3.88 -7.10 -15.63
CA LEU A 100 2.73 -6.25 -15.32
C LEU A 100 1.59 -6.48 -16.32
N GLU A 101 1.89 -6.55 -17.62
CA GLU A 101 0.89 -6.90 -18.65
C GLU A 101 0.32 -8.31 -18.40
N LEU A 102 1.17 -9.26 -18.05
CA LEU A 102 0.73 -10.62 -17.75
C LEU A 102 -0.19 -10.66 -16.52
N LEU A 103 0.14 -9.94 -15.45
CA LEU A 103 -0.64 -9.85 -14.21
C LEU A 103 -2.07 -9.30 -14.39
N GLU A 104 -2.34 -8.57 -15.48
CA GLU A 104 -3.67 -8.08 -15.85
C GLU A 104 -4.53 -9.16 -16.54
N THR A 105 -3.91 -10.20 -17.08
CA THR A 105 -4.59 -11.19 -17.94
C THR A 105 -4.72 -12.58 -17.32
N ILE A 106 -3.85 -12.92 -16.36
CA ILE A 106 -3.84 -14.23 -15.70
C ILE A 106 -4.55 -14.20 -14.35
N GLU A 107 -5.20 -15.31 -14.01
CA GLU A 107 -5.89 -15.51 -12.74
C GLU A 107 -5.41 -16.81 -12.07
N GLY A 108 -5.66 -16.94 -10.77
CA GLY A 108 -5.32 -18.16 -10.01
C GLY A 108 -3.84 -18.30 -9.68
N PRO A 109 -3.34 -19.52 -9.39
CA PRO A 109 -1.99 -19.75 -8.86
C PRO A 109 -0.85 -19.23 -9.74
N GLU A 110 -1.03 -19.23 -11.07
CA GLU A 110 -0.05 -18.68 -12.00
C GLU A 110 0.18 -17.18 -11.74
N ARG A 111 -0.88 -16.45 -11.37
CA ARG A 111 -0.79 -15.03 -11.01
C ARG A 111 0.12 -14.79 -9.81
N ASP A 112 0.06 -15.68 -8.82
CA ASP A 112 0.91 -15.57 -7.63
C ASP A 112 2.38 -15.76 -7.98
N GLU A 113 2.71 -16.74 -8.84
CA GLU A 113 4.08 -16.95 -9.33
C GLU A 113 4.63 -15.73 -10.08
N VAL A 114 3.80 -15.08 -10.91
CA VAL A 114 4.21 -13.85 -11.59
C VAL A 114 4.39 -12.70 -10.60
N ALA A 115 3.47 -12.54 -9.64
CA ALA A 115 3.57 -11.50 -8.63
C ALA A 115 4.86 -11.63 -7.80
N GLU A 116 5.31 -12.85 -7.49
CA GLU A 116 6.58 -13.09 -6.79
C GLU A 116 7.82 -12.65 -7.57
N ARG A 117 7.76 -12.68 -8.91
CA ARG A 117 8.85 -12.17 -9.77
C ARG A 117 8.89 -10.65 -9.79
N VAL A 118 7.74 -9.99 -9.61
CA VAL A 118 7.61 -8.54 -9.50
C VAL A 118 7.84 -8.11 -8.04
N ARG A 119 9.03 -8.36 -7.52
CA ARG A 119 9.45 -7.84 -6.20
C ARG A 119 10.46 -6.72 -6.38
N PHE A 120 10.19 -5.58 -5.75
CA PHE A 120 11.08 -4.43 -5.77
C PHE A 120 11.04 -3.68 -4.44
N ARG A 121 12.11 -2.93 -4.19
CA ARG A 121 12.15 -1.97 -3.09
C ARG A 121 11.29 -0.77 -3.47
N CYS A 122 10.23 -0.51 -2.72
CA CYS A 122 9.31 0.60 -2.96
C CYS A 122 10.08 1.94 -2.99
N PRO A 123 9.91 2.76 -4.05
CA PRO A 123 10.50 4.10 -4.15
C PRO A 123 10.14 5.06 -3.02
N LEU A 124 9.03 4.80 -2.30
CA LEU A 124 8.58 5.57 -1.14
C LEU A 124 9.35 5.20 0.15
N LEU A 125 10.22 4.19 0.11
CA LEU A 125 11.05 3.80 1.25
C LEU A 125 12.28 4.70 1.37
N VAL A 126 12.30 5.56 2.39
CA VAL A 126 13.40 6.48 2.70
C VAL A 126 13.91 6.19 4.11
N ALA A 127 15.19 5.84 4.24
CA ALA A 127 15.81 5.51 5.54
C ALA A 127 14.98 4.52 6.39
N SER A 128 14.55 3.40 5.79
CA SER A 128 13.69 2.38 6.41
C SER A 128 12.33 2.88 6.92
N ARG A 129 11.82 3.97 6.33
CA ARG A 129 10.50 4.53 6.62
C ARG A 129 9.74 4.82 5.33
N CYS A 130 8.47 4.44 5.30
CA CYS A 130 7.58 4.85 4.21
C CYS A 130 7.32 6.37 4.30
N SER A 131 7.67 7.10 3.25
CA SER A 131 7.53 8.56 3.17
C SER A 131 6.07 9.02 3.12
N ILE A 132 5.14 8.12 2.79
CA ILE A 132 3.70 8.36 2.79
C ILE A 132 2.96 7.42 3.75
N TYR A 133 3.55 7.05 4.90
CA TYR A 133 2.99 6.02 5.79
C TYR A 133 1.48 6.19 6.09
N ARG A 134 0.99 7.42 6.28
CA ARG A 134 -0.44 7.69 6.51
C ARG A 134 -1.31 7.54 5.26
N GLY A 135 -0.75 7.71 4.07
CA GLY A 135 -1.41 7.53 2.78
C GLY A 135 -1.15 6.17 2.14
N ARG A 136 -0.57 5.21 2.87
CA ARG A 136 -0.34 3.85 2.39
C ARG A 136 -1.67 3.14 2.08
N GLU A 137 -1.63 2.30 1.07
CA GLU A 137 -2.76 1.51 0.56
C GLU A 137 -3.20 0.42 1.55
N LEU A 138 -4.38 -0.16 1.28
CA LEU A 138 -5.01 -1.15 2.13
C LEU A 138 -4.10 -2.37 2.35
N ASN A 139 -3.45 -2.85 1.29
CA ASN A 139 -2.53 -3.98 1.36
C ASN A 139 -1.38 -3.72 2.35
N ALA A 140 -0.71 -2.56 2.32
CA ALA A 140 0.30 -2.22 3.33
C ALA A 140 -0.27 -2.03 4.75
N ARG A 141 -1.54 -1.62 4.91
CA ARG A 141 -2.19 -1.49 6.22
C ARG A 141 -2.42 -2.84 6.87
N THR A 142 -2.89 -3.81 6.10
CA THR A 142 -3.25 -5.15 6.58
C THR A 142 -2.08 -6.14 6.50
N PHE A 143 -0.99 -5.79 5.80
CA PHE A 143 0.15 -6.67 5.53
C PHE A 143 0.70 -7.42 6.76
N GLY A 144 0.82 -6.73 7.88
CA GLY A 144 1.35 -7.30 9.12
C GLY A 144 0.30 -7.84 10.07
N SER A 145 -0.99 -7.71 9.75
CA SER A 145 -2.11 -7.92 10.66
C SER A 145 -3.29 -8.61 9.95
N SER A 146 -3.05 -9.80 9.38
CA SER A 146 -4.10 -10.62 8.78
C SER A 146 -4.50 -11.76 9.73
N PHE A 147 -5.73 -12.26 9.61
CA PHE A 147 -6.22 -13.38 10.43
C PHE A 147 -6.81 -14.45 9.52
N ASP A 148 -6.33 -15.69 9.66
CA ASP A 148 -6.92 -16.84 8.97
C ASP A 148 -7.97 -17.47 9.90
N SER A 149 -9.25 -17.23 9.58
CA SER A 149 -10.38 -17.76 10.35
C SER A 149 -10.53 -19.29 10.24
N LYS A 150 -9.98 -19.93 9.21
CA LYS A 150 -10.01 -21.40 9.06
C LYS A 150 -8.95 -22.06 9.93
N LEU A 151 -7.79 -21.42 10.05
CA LEU A 151 -6.68 -21.92 10.87
C LEU A 151 -6.74 -21.41 12.31
N GLY A 152 -7.54 -20.38 12.59
CA GLY A 152 -7.65 -19.76 13.91
C GLY A 152 -6.37 -19.07 14.36
N VAL A 153 -5.50 -18.70 13.42
CA VAL A 153 -4.19 -18.09 13.70
C VAL A 153 -4.06 -16.75 12.98
N ALA A 154 -3.38 -15.81 13.63
CA ALA A 154 -2.91 -14.60 12.97
C ALA A 154 -1.88 -14.99 11.90
N TYR A 155 -2.12 -14.54 10.67
CA TYR A 155 -1.17 -14.64 9.57
C TYR A 155 -0.66 -13.24 9.25
N GLY A 156 0.62 -13.11 8.94
CA GLY A 156 1.15 -11.83 8.54
C GLY A 156 2.47 -12.02 7.82
N CYS A 157 3.10 -10.90 7.50
CA CYS A 157 4.45 -10.92 6.97
C CYS A 157 5.42 -11.71 7.88
N LYS A 158 6.59 -12.06 7.32
CA LYS A 158 7.60 -12.83 8.05
C LYS A 158 7.89 -12.27 9.46
N LEU A 159 7.96 -10.95 9.62
CA LEU A 159 8.19 -10.32 10.93
C LEU A 159 7.08 -10.61 11.94
N THR A 160 5.81 -10.50 11.52
CA THR A 160 4.67 -10.84 12.36
C THR A 160 4.69 -12.32 12.73
N ARG A 161 4.93 -13.21 11.76
CA ARG A 161 5.00 -14.65 12.01
C ARG A 161 6.10 -15.00 13.02
N ASP A 162 7.31 -14.47 12.83
CA ASP A 162 8.44 -14.72 13.72
C ASP A 162 8.16 -14.21 15.16
N HIS A 163 7.45 -13.07 15.28
CA HIS A 163 7.01 -12.52 16.56
C HIS A 163 5.96 -13.41 17.25
N LEU A 164 4.95 -13.86 16.51
CA LEU A 164 3.89 -14.73 17.04
C LEU A 164 4.43 -16.07 17.57
N VAL A 165 5.45 -16.63 16.91
CA VAL A 165 6.15 -17.83 17.39
C VAL A 165 6.89 -17.60 18.71
N THR A 166 7.26 -16.35 19.03
CA THR A 166 7.99 -16.01 20.25
C THR A 166 7.05 -15.84 21.46
N ILE A 167 5.78 -15.47 21.21
CA ILE A 167 4.80 -15.19 22.27
C ILE A 167 3.78 -16.32 22.50
N GLY A 168 3.72 -17.31 21.61
CA GLY A 168 2.88 -18.51 21.73
C GLY A 168 3.62 -19.71 22.31
#